data_AF-A0A534RJB7-F1
#
_entry.id   AF-A0A534RJB7-F1
#
_cell.length_a   1.000
_cell.length_b   1.000
_cell.length_c   1.000
_cell.angle_alpha   90.00
_cell.angle_beta   90.00
_cell.angle_gamma   90.00
#
_symmetry.space_group_name_H-M   'P 1'
#
loop_
_entity.id
_entity.type
_entity.pdbx_description
1 polymer ?
#
loop_
_entity_poly.entity_id
_entity_poly.type
_entity_poly.pdbx_seq_one_letter_code
_entity_poly.pdbx_strand_id
1 'polypeptide(L)'
;ETKQLIVNGKAGAGLGSQRIGGTPGIVNVLTLAGPGLKHDIQRAFNVRNLNRKTAITKEQADYLDHKGSYKPEQRLHDMDIQGIDQVMIIPTDIDTYPWLQNAVGAKAMCKAYNEWAYEYCQADPERLYFAALLPLQDPKFAVEELYRVADKGCRVGLVRPIDAMGNYPIQLKYESLWYAMEETGVVYGMHPFPAMGALTPSSTRVRS
;
A
#
# COMPACT_ATOMS: atom_id res chain seq x y z
N GLU A 1 -19.19 13.93 5.81
CA GLU A 1 -18.03 14.37 6.61
C GLU A 1 -17.21 13.16 7.04
N THR A 2 -16.07 12.94 6.39
CA THR A 2 -15.17 11.82 6.68
C THR A 2 -14.32 12.17 7.91
N LYS A 3 -14.70 11.68 9.09
CA LYS A 3 -13.93 11.86 10.32
C LYS A 3 -12.77 10.86 10.35
N GLN A 4 -11.58 11.32 9.97
CA GLN A 4 -10.34 10.59 10.23
C GLN A 4 -10.08 10.62 11.74
N LEU A 5 -9.81 9.46 12.35
CA LEU A 5 -9.54 9.35 13.79
C LEU A 5 -8.20 10.02 14.13
N ILE A 6 -8.26 11.09 14.94
CA ILE A 6 -7.10 11.75 15.55
C ILE A 6 -6.81 11.03 16.87
N VAL A 7 -5.59 10.52 17.04
CA VAL A 7 -5.11 9.94 18.31
C VAL A 7 -3.96 10.81 18.81
N ASN A 8 -4.08 11.36 20.03
CA ASN A 8 -3.07 12.22 20.68
C ASN A 8 -2.64 13.45 19.87
N GLY A 9 -3.60 14.16 19.25
CA GLY A 9 -3.32 15.40 18.51
C GLY A 9 -2.61 15.21 17.17
N LYS A 10 -2.43 13.96 16.71
CA LYS A 10 -1.92 13.64 15.37
C LYS A 10 -2.95 12.83 14.60
N ALA A 11 -3.23 13.24 13.37
CA ALA A 11 -3.83 12.37 12.38
C ALA A 11 -2.74 11.39 11.88
N GLY A 12 -3.07 10.10 11.69
CA GLY A 12 -2.12 9.11 11.19
C GLY A 12 -1.17 8.51 12.25
N ALA A 13 -1.68 8.16 13.44
CA ALA A 13 -0.92 7.37 14.40
C ALA A 13 -0.78 5.90 13.92
N GLY A 14 0.27 5.68 13.13
CA GLY A 14 0.83 4.42 12.64
C GLY A 14 2.32 4.67 12.34
N LEU A 15 3.06 3.73 11.73
CA LEU A 15 4.45 3.92 11.29
C LEU A 15 4.65 5.30 10.62
N GLY A 16 5.15 6.27 11.39
CA GLY A 16 5.32 7.64 10.92
C GLY A 16 6.52 7.73 9.98
N SER A 17 6.32 7.42 8.70
CA SER A 17 7.28 7.77 7.66
C SER A 17 6.91 9.14 7.11
N GLN A 18 7.85 10.09 7.13
CA GLN A 18 7.82 11.11 6.09
C GLN A 18 8.03 10.35 4.77
N ARG A 19 7.07 10.50 3.86
CA ARG A 19 6.84 9.56 2.75
C ARG A 19 7.89 9.65 1.64
N ILE A 20 8.67 10.73 1.61
CA ILE A 20 9.64 11.05 0.57
C ILE A 20 10.85 11.72 1.21
N GLY A 21 12.06 11.23 0.90
CA GLY A 21 13.33 11.81 1.34
C GLY A 21 13.80 11.32 2.71
N GLY A 22 15.10 11.42 2.96
CA GLY A 22 15.70 11.08 4.24
C GLY A 22 15.35 12.09 5.33
N THR A 23 14.99 11.63 6.53
CA THR A 23 14.76 12.51 7.69
C THR A 23 15.89 12.31 8.71
N PRO A 24 16.56 13.39 9.18
CA PRO A 24 17.62 13.26 10.18
C PRO A 24 17.13 12.53 11.43
N GLY A 25 17.92 11.57 11.92
CA GLY A 25 17.55 10.74 13.07
C GLY A 25 16.40 9.76 12.85
N ILE A 26 15.91 9.55 11.62
CA ILE A 26 14.84 8.59 11.31
C ILE A 26 15.23 7.73 10.11
N VAL A 27 15.13 6.41 10.29
CA VAL A 27 15.25 5.45 9.19
C VAL A 27 13.90 5.28 8.52
N ASN A 28 13.81 5.58 7.21
CA ASN A 28 12.61 5.34 6.44
C ASN A 28 12.52 3.86 6.02
N VAL A 29 11.87 3.07 6.86
CA VAL A 29 11.74 1.62 6.67
C VAL A 29 10.99 1.23 5.41
N LEU A 30 10.13 2.10 4.85
CA LEU A 30 9.41 1.80 3.61
C LEU A 30 10.33 1.83 2.40
N THR A 31 11.32 2.72 2.41
CA THR A 31 12.32 2.83 1.32
C THR A 31 13.43 1.79 1.46
N LEU A 32 13.70 1.35 2.69
CA LEU A 32 14.78 0.41 2.99
C LEU A 32 14.33 -1.05 3.09
N ALA A 33 13.02 -1.32 3.01
CA ALA A 33 12.48 -2.67 3.07
C ALA A 33 12.95 -3.48 1.86
N GLY A 34 13.91 -4.37 2.10
CA GLY A 34 14.52 -5.26 1.12
C GLY A 34 15.51 -6.20 1.80
N PRO A 35 16.13 -7.14 1.06
CA PRO A 35 17.04 -8.14 1.63
C PRO A 35 18.24 -7.54 2.38
N GLY A 36 18.57 -6.26 2.13
CA GLY A 36 19.67 -5.53 2.76
C GLY A 36 19.39 -4.99 4.18
N LEU A 37 18.13 -4.78 4.59
CA LEU A 37 17.81 -4.25 5.93
C LEU A 37 17.39 -5.37 6.89
N LYS A 38 18.38 -6.05 7.44
CA LYS A 38 18.15 -7.04 8.51
C LYS A 38 17.68 -6.38 9.80
N HIS A 39 16.93 -7.11 10.62
CA HIS A 39 16.36 -6.59 11.88
C HIS A 39 17.41 -6.08 12.88
N ASP A 40 18.60 -6.69 12.91
CA ASP A 40 19.74 -6.26 13.73
C ASP A 40 20.26 -4.89 13.29
N ILE A 41 20.42 -4.68 11.98
CA ILE A 41 20.82 -3.40 11.38
C ILE A 41 19.77 -2.32 11.68
N GLN A 42 18.49 -2.64 11.44
CA GLN A 42 17.38 -1.72 11.74
C GLN A 42 17.36 -1.34 13.24
N ARG A 43 17.52 -2.32 14.13
CA ARG A 43 17.56 -2.09 15.58
C ARG A 43 18.75 -1.22 15.98
N ALA A 44 19.91 -1.46 15.39
CA ALA A 44 21.11 -0.65 15.64
C ALA A 44 20.88 0.82 15.28
N PHE A 45 20.29 1.10 14.12
CA PHE A 45 19.94 2.48 13.74
C PHE A 45 18.90 3.09 14.70
N ASN A 46 17.87 2.34 15.07
CA ASN A 46 16.85 2.82 16.01
C ASN A 46 17.46 3.23 17.36
N VAL A 47 18.36 2.40 17.92
CA VAL A 47 19.07 2.72 19.18
C VAL A 47 19.99 3.92 18.99
N ARG A 48 20.75 3.96 17.89
CA ARG A 48 21.69 5.05 17.58
C ARG A 48 20.98 6.40 17.45
N ASN A 49 19.76 6.41 16.91
CA ASN A 49 18.94 7.61 16.74
C ASN A 49 18.34 8.16 18.04
N LEU A 50 18.35 7.40 19.15
CA LEU A 50 17.91 7.91 20.46
C LEU A 50 18.86 8.96 21.05
N ASN A 51 20.12 8.98 20.60
CA ASN A 51 21.11 9.96 21.05
C ASN A 51 21.45 10.93 19.91
N ARG A 52 21.16 12.22 20.11
CA ARG A 52 21.40 13.29 19.13
C ARG A 52 22.83 13.35 18.60
N LYS A 53 23.84 12.97 19.39
CA LYS A 53 25.26 12.98 18.96
C LYS A 53 25.59 11.84 17.99
N THR A 54 24.82 10.76 18.02
CA THR A 54 25.04 9.57 17.19
C THR A 54 23.99 9.40 16.11
N ALA A 55 22.84 10.09 16.21
CA ALA A 55 21.76 10.03 15.24
C ALA A 55 22.24 10.27 13.81
N ILE A 56 21.62 9.57 12.85
CA ILE A 56 21.99 9.71 11.45
C ILE A 56 21.77 11.14 10.97
N THR A 57 22.74 11.66 10.21
CA THR A 57 22.68 12.99 9.62
C THR A 57 21.68 13.03 8.47
N LYS A 58 21.33 14.23 7.99
CA LYS A 58 20.51 14.41 6.78
C LYS A 58 21.12 13.69 5.58
N GLU A 59 22.41 13.89 5.36
CA GLU A 59 23.18 13.27 4.27
C GLU A 59 23.15 11.74 4.35
N GLN A 60 23.36 11.17 5.54
CA GLN A 60 23.26 9.73 5.75
C GLN A 60 21.84 9.20 5.52
N ALA A 61 20.82 9.94 5.98
CA ALA A 61 19.43 9.56 5.75
C ALA A 61 19.07 9.62 4.26
N ASP A 62 19.55 10.61 3.51
CA ASP A 62 19.33 10.74 2.07
C ASP A 62 20.09 9.68 1.25
N TYR A 63 21.27 9.25 1.72
CA TYR A 63 22.00 8.13 1.13
C TYR A 63 21.26 6.80 1.29
N LEU A 64 20.61 6.61 2.43
CA LEU A 64 19.83 5.40 2.74
C LEU A 64 18.43 5.40 2.09
N ASP A 65 17.94 6.54 1.60
CA ASP A 65 16.62 6.66 0.99
C ASP A 65 16.61 6.06 -0.43
N HIS A 66 16.15 4.81 -0.57
CA HIS A 66 16.03 4.19 -1.88
C HIS A 66 14.85 4.78 -2.66
N LYS A 67 15.15 5.78 -3.49
CA LYS A 67 14.16 6.55 -4.24
C LYS A 67 13.31 5.72 -5.19
N GLY A 68 13.80 4.55 -5.63
CA GLY A 68 13.02 3.60 -6.42
C GLY A 68 11.77 3.08 -5.70
N SER A 69 11.62 3.29 -4.39
CA SER A 69 10.37 2.95 -3.70
C SER A 69 9.21 3.91 -4.01
N TYR A 70 9.47 5.12 -4.51
CA TYR A 70 8.44 6.13 -4.79
C TYR A 70 8.65 6.96 -6.07
N LYS A 71 9.78 6.81 -6.77
CA LYS A 71 10.03 7.40 -8.10
C LYS A 71 10.14 6.30 -9.17
N PRO A 72 9.37 6.36 -10.25
CA PRO A 72 9.36 5.29 -11.24
C PRO A 72 10.65 5.21 -12.06
N GLU A 73 11.31 6.34 -12.36
CA GLU A 73 12.56 6.34 -13.13
C GLU A 73 13.71 5.72 -12.33
N GLN A 74 13.72 5.95 -11.01
CA GLN A 74 14.69 5.32 -10.10
C GLN A 74 14.39 3.83 -9.93
N ARG A 75 13.11 3.44 -9.91
CA ARG A 75 12.72 2.03 -9.89
C ARG A 75 13.24 1.30 -11.13
N LEU A 76 13.10 1.88 -12.31
CA LEU A 76 13.59 1.29 -13.56
C LEU A 76 15.11 1.14 -13.55
N HIS A 77 15.83 2.15 -13.05
CA HIS A 77 17.28 2.05 -12.85
C HIS A 77 17.67 0.92 -11.89
N ASP A 78 16.97 0.81 -10.75
CA ASP A 78 17.19 -0.27 -9.79
C ASP A 78 16.88 -1.65 -10.41
N MET A 79 15.83 -1.74 -11.24
CA MET A 79 15.48 -2.95 -11.99
C MET A 79 16.56 -3.35 -12.99
N ASP A 80 17.17 -2.39 -13.69
CA ASP A 80 18.27 -2.66 -14.63
C ASP A 80 19.50 -3.24 -13.92
N ILE A 81 19.85 -2.69 -12.74
CA ILE A 81 20.94 -3.20 -11.91
C ILE A 81 20.63 -4.61 -11.40
N GLN A 82 19.37 -4.86 -11.04
CA GLN A 82 18.93 -6.15 -10.48
C GLN A 82 18.65 -7.21 -11.55
N GLY A 83 18.62 -6.85 -12.83
CA GLY A 83 18.23 -7.75 -13.92
C GLY A 83 16.75 -8.13 -13.87
N ILE A 84 15.88 -7.20 -13.45
CA ILE A 84 14.42 -7.41 -13.40
C ILE A 84 13.79 -6.81 -14.66
N ASP A 85 13.19 -7.64 -15.48
CA ASP A 85 12.54 -7.20 -16.72
C ASP A 85 11.23 -6.46 -16.45
N GLN A 86 10.37 -7.02 -15.59
CA GLN A 86 9.04 -6.50 -15.29
C GLN A 86 8.73 -6.58 -13.79
N VAL A 87 7.99 -5.61 -13.28
CA VAL A 87 7.53 -5.61 -11.88
C VAL A 87 6.07 -5.18 -11.78
N MET A 88 5.34 -5.85 -10.89
CA MET A 88 4.03 -5.42 -10.45
C MET A 88 4.15 -4.60 -9.16
N ILE A 89 3.66 -3.38 -9.19
CA ILE A 89 3.61 -2.45 -8.06
C ILE A 89 2.39 -2.79 -7.22
N ILE A 90 2.67 -3.26 -5.99
CA ILE A 90 1.69 -3.59 -4.97
C ILE A 90 1.79 -2.52 -3.87
N PRO A 91 0.66 -1.99 -3.37
CA PRO A 91 0.67 -0.97 -2.33
C PRO A 91 1.23 -1.50 -1.00
N THR A 92 2.00 -0.67 -0.32
CA THR A 92 2.54 -0.96 1.03
C THR A 92 1.74 -0.26 2.13
N ASP A 93 1.62 1.08 2.09
CA ASP A 93 0.96 1.86 3.15
C ASP A 93 -0.53 2.12 2.84
N ILE A 94 -1.34 1.07 2.94
CA ILE A 94 -2.79 1.16 2.77
C ILE A 94 -3.55 0.58 3.96
N ASP A 95 -2.91 0.53 5.12
CA ASP A 95 -3.45 -0.12 6.33
C ASP A 95 -4.78 0.46 6.81
N THR A 96 -5.08 1.71 6.44
CA THR A 96 -6.35 2.38 6.76
C THR A 96 -7.50 1.99 5.83
N TYR A 97 -7.22 1.68 4.55
CA TYR A 97 -8.24 1.32 3.56
C TYR A 97 -9.17 0.18 4.02
N PRO A 98 -8.65 -0.93 4.56
CA PRO A 98 -9.49 -2.04 5.02
C PRO A 98 -10.50 -1.62 6.10
N TRP A 99 -10.20 -0.59 6.90
CA TRP A 99 -11.03 -0.12 8.01
C TRP A 99 -12.04 0.95 7.62
N LEU A 100 -12.05 1.43 6.37
CA LEU A 100 -13.09 2.36 5.92
C LEU A 100 -14.44 1.62 5.89
N GLN A 101 -15.35 2.01 6.77
CA GLN A 101 -16.72 1.47 6.79
C GLN A 101 -17.64 2.14 5.77
N ASN A 102 -17.31 3.37 5.35
CA ASN A 102 -18.10 4.09 4.36
C ASN A 102 -17.71 3.65 2.95
N ALA A 103 -18.62 2.96 2.25
CA ALA A 103 -18.38 2.43 0.91
C ALA A 103 -18.04 3.51 -0.14
N VAL A 104 -18.65 4.70 -0.05
CA VAL A 104 -18.36 5.82 -0.96
C VAL A 104 -16.95 6.36 -0.75
N GLY A 105 -16.52 6.47 0.51
CA GLY A 105 -15.15 6.85 0.88
C GLY A 105 -14.13 5.81 0.41
N ALA A 106 -14.43 4.53 0.58
CA ALA A 106 -13.58 3.45 0.09
C ALA A 106 -13.46 3.46 -1.44
N LYS A 107 -14.58 3.68 -2.16
CA LYS A 107 -14.59 3.86 -3.62
C LYS A 107 -13.71 5.03 -4.06
N ALA A 108 -13.86 6.19 -3.44
CA ALA A 108 -13.05 7.37 -3.76
C ALA A 108 -11.55 7.14 -3.50
N MET A 109 -11.21 6.48 -2.38
CA MET A 109 -9.84 6.15 -2.02
C MET A 109 -9.20 5.16 -3.02
N CYS A 110 -9.91 4.07 -3.36
CA CYS A 110 -9.43 3.09 -4.33
C CYS A 110 -9.21 3.74 -5.70
N LYS A 111 -10.17 4.55 -6.16
CA LYS A 111 -10.04 5.28 -7.43
C LYS A 111 -8.81 6.18 -7.44
N ALA A 112 -8.60 6.96 -6.38
CA ALA A 112 -7.46 7.87 -6.28
C ALA A 112 -6.12 7.10 -6.28
N TYR A 113 -6.05 6.00 -5.52
CA TYR A 113 -4.86 5.14 -5.50
C TYR A 113 -4.59 4.51 -6.88
N ASN A 114 -5.61 3.92 -7.50
CA ASN A 114 -5.48 3.26 -8.79
C ASN A 114 -5.08 4.24 -9.90
N GLU A 115 -5.56 5.48 -9.86
CA GLU A 115 -5.15 6.51 -10.82
C GLU A 115 -3.67 6.88 -10.64
N TRP A 116 -3.25 7.13 -9.40
CA TRP A 116 -1.82 7.37 -9.10
C TRP A 116 -0.95 6.19 -9.51
N ALA A 117 -1.37 4.96 -9.24
CA ALA A 117 -0.60 3.77 -9.57
C ALA A 117 -0.51 3.55 -11.09
N TYR A 118 -1.59 3.83 -11.83
CA TYR A 118 -1.60 3.87 -13.27
C TYR A 118 -0.60 4.91 -13.82
N GLU A 119 -0.65 6.15 -13.30
CA GLU A 119 0.27 7.24 -13.66
C GLU A 119 1.73 6.88 -13.38
N TYR A 120 2.02 6.26 -12.23
CA TYR A 120 3.35 5.77 -11.87
C TYR A 120 3.89 4.79 -12.93
N CYS A 121 3.04 3.88 -13.41
CA CYS A 121 3.43 2.89 -14.42
C CYS A 121 3.65 3.49 -15.81
N GLN A 122 3.18 4.71 -16.09
CA GLN A 122 3.39 5.34 -17.40
C GLN A 122 4.85 5.70 -17.69
N ALA A 123 5.74 5.66 -16.69
CA ALA A 123 7.17 5.83 -16.93
C ALA A 123 7.75 4.75 -17.86
N ASP A 124 7.22 3.53 -17.78
CA ASP A 124 7.49 2.44 -18.72
C ASP A 124 6.37 1.38 -18.62
N PRO A 125 5.31 1.46 -19.45
CA PRO A 125 4.16 0.56 -19.37
C PRO A 125 4.47 -0.88 -19.84
N GLU A 126 5.64 -1.12 -20.43
CA GLU A 126 6.10 -2.47 -20.82
C GLU A 126 6.82 -3.19 -19.66
N ARG A 127 7.27 -2.43 -18.66
CA ARG A 127 8.03 -2.96 -17.51
C ARG A 127 7.33 -2.78 -16.17
N LEU A 128 6.47 -1.76 -16.04
CA LEU A 128 5.78 -1.43 -14.80
C LEU A 128 4.28 -1.73 -14.94
N TYR A 129 3.76 -2.54 -14.03
CA TYR A 129 2.33 -2.84 -13.94
C TYR A 129 1.83 -2.50 -12.55
N PHE A 130 0.60 -1.98 -12.44
CA PHE A 130 -0.01 -1.74 -11.13
C PHE A 130 -1.01 -2.84 -10.80
N ALA A 131 -1.07 -3.20 -9.52
CA ALA A 131 -2.13 -4.01 -8.98
C ALA A 131 -3.19 -3.10 -8.34
N ALA A 132 -4.45 -3.24 -8.78
CA ALA A 132 -5.53 -2.36 -8.38
C ALA A 132 -6.10 -2.69 -6.99
N LEU A 133 -6.48 -1.66 -6.24
CA LEU A 133 -7.36 -1.80 -5.08
C LEU A 133 -8.82 -1.75 -5.50
N LEU A 134 -9.62 -2.63 -4.91
CA LEU A 134 -11.05 -2.73 -5.18
C LEU A 134 -11.84 -2.36 -3.93
N PRO A 135 -12.87 -1.50 -3.99
CA PRO A 135 -13.66 -1.12 -2.81
C PRO A 135 -14.63 -2.22 -2.35
N LEU A 136 -14.11 -3.28 -1.74
CA LEU A 136 -14.85 -4.49 -1.31
C LEU A 136 -15.93 -4.25 -0.23
N GLN A 137 -15.99 -3.04 0.33
CA GLN A 137 -17.08 -2.58 1.19
C GLN A 137 -18.44 -2.66 0.48
N ASP A 138 -18.45 -2.48 -0.84
CA ASP A 138 -19.62 -2.66 -1.69
C ASP A 138 -19.20 -3.43 -2.96
N PRO A 139 -19.63 -4.70 -3.14
CA PRO A 139 -19.30 -5.49 -4.31
C PRO A 139 -19.64 -4.84 -5.66
N LYS A 140 -20.68 -3.98 -5.72
CA LYS A 140 -21.02 -3.25 -6.94
C LYS A 140 -19.94 -2.23 -7.29
N PHE A 141 -19.46 -1.48 -6.29
CA PHE A 141 -18.36 -0.53 -6.49
C PHE A 141 -17.05 -1.25 -6.83
N ALA A 142 -16.82 -2.45 -6.29
CA ALA A 142 -15.67 -3.27 -6.65
C ALA A 142 -15.71 -3.67 -8.13
N VAL A 143 -16.87 -4.10 -8.64
CA VAL A 143 -17.07 -4.43 -10.06
C VAL A 143 -16.89 -3.20 -10.96
N GLU A 144 -17.51 -2.07 -10.63
CA GLU A 144 -17.36 -0.83 -11.41
C GLU A 144 -15.90 -0.38 -11.51
N GLU A 145 -15.16 -0.45 -10.39
CA GLU A 145 -13.75 -0.08 -10.37
C GLU A 145 -12.90 -1.09 -11.12
N LEU A 146 -13.24 -2.39 -11.07
CA LEU A 146 -12.55 -3.44 -11.81
C LEU A 146 -12.60 -3.20 -13.33
N TYR A 147 -13.79 -2.93 -13.88
CA TYR A 147 -13.92 -2.59 -15.30
C TYR A 147 -13.10 -1.35 -15.67
N ARG A 148 -13.15 -0.30 -14.83
CA ARG A 148 -12.40 0.93 -15.07
C ARG A 148 -10.88 0.70 -15.11
N VAL A 149 -10.33 -0.13 -14.23
CA VAL A 149 -8.89 -0.41 -14.21
C VAL A 149 -8.50 -1.41 -15.28
N ALA A 150 -9.39 -2.33 -15.67
CA ALA A 150 -9.17 -3.23 -16.81
C ALA A 150 -9.02 -2.44 -18.11
N ASP A 151 -9.86 -1.42 -18.35
CA ASP A 151 -9.74 -0.50 -19.50
C ASP A 151 -8.40 0.26 -19.55
N LYS A 152 -7.73 0.38 -18.39
CA LYS A 152 -6.40 0.99 -18.24
C LYS A 152 -5.25 -0.03 -18.34
N GLY A 153 -5.54 -1.28 -18.68
CA GLY A 153 -4.56 -2.36 -18.80
C GLY A 153 -4.11 -2.95 -17.47
N CYS A 154 -4.89 -2.78 -16.39
CA CYS A 154 -4.60 -3.46 -15.14
C CYS A 154 -4.66 -4.98 -15.31
N ARG A 155 -3.69 -5.69 -14.72
CA ARG A 155 -3.58 -7.15 -14.84
C ARG A 155 -4.04 -7.88 -13.58
N VAL A 156 -4.07 -7.20 -12.44
CA VAL A 156 -4.33 -7.83 -11.13
C VAL A 156 -5.19 -6.94 -10.24
N GLY A 157 -6.30 -7.50 -9.75
CA GLY A 157 -7.15 -6.89 -8.72
C GLY A 157 -6.84 -7.49 -7.36
N LEU A 158 -6.48 -6.65 -6.40
CA LEU A 158 -6.06 -7.09 -5.07
C LEU A 158 -7.28 -7.33 -4.17
N VAL A 159 -7.34 -8.53 -3.60
CA VAL A 159 -8.36 -8.92 -2.63
C VAL A 159 -7.69 -9.61 -1.45
N ARG A 160 -8.16 -9.28 -0.24
CA ARG A 160 -7.62 -9.85 0.99
C ARG A 160 -8.17 -11.28 1.21
N PRO A 161 -7.36 -12.20 1.76
CA PRO A 161 -7.87 -13.53 2.16
C PRO A 161 -9.05 -13.44 3.15
N ILE A 162 -9.01 -12.43 4.03
CA ILE A 162 -10.08 -12.06 4.96
C ILE A 162 -10.13 -10.53 5.00
N ASP A 163 -11.29 -9.93 4.76
CA ASP A 163 -11.43 -8.48 4.88
C ASP A 163 -11.40 -8.01 6.35
N ALA A 164 -11.34 -6.71 6.60
CA ALA A 164 -11.21 -6.22 7.98
C ALA A 164 -12.48 -6.43 8.83
N MET A 165 -13.60 -6.75 8.19
CA MET A 165 -14.88 -7.05 8.83
C MET A 165 -15.08 -8.57 9.04
N GLY A 166 -14.07 -9.39 8.72
CA GLY A 166 -14.13 -10.85 8.87
C GLY A 166 -14.84 -11.58 7.73
N ASN A 167 -15.10 -10.91 6.60
CA ASN A 167 -15.68 -11.55 5.43
C ASN A 167 -14.62 -12.30 4.64
N TYR A 168 -15.06 -13.42 4.06
CA TYR A 168 -14.25 -14.24 3.17
C TYR A 168 -14.62 -13.95 1.71
N PRO A 169 -13.65 -13.96 0.78
CA PRO A 169 -13.90 -13.80 -0.66
C PRO A 169 -14.90 -14.82 -1.25
N ILE A 170 -15.02 -16.01 -0.63
CA ILE A 170 -15.96 -17.06 -1.09
C ILE A 170 -17.44 -16.76 -0.81
N GLN A 171 -17.76 -15.70 -0.06
CA GLN A 171 -19.15 -15.36 0.22
C GLN A 171 -19.87 -14.92 -1.06
N LEU A 172 -21.13 -15.38 -1.24
CA LEU A 172 -21.96 -15.14 -2.43
C LEU A 172 -22.07 -13.67 -2.84
N LYS A 173 -21.99 -12.72 -1.90
CA LYS A 173 -22.04 -11.29 -2.22
C LYS A 173 -20.92 -10.82 -3.15
N TYR A 174 -19.81 -11.55 -3.24
CA TYR A 174 -18.69 -11.25 -4.14
C TYR A 174 -18.77 -11.99 -5.49
N GLU A 175 -19.81 -12.79 -5.72
CA GLU A 175 -19.94 -13.59 -6.95
C GLU A 175 -19.86 -12.74 -8.22
N SER A 176 -20.53 -11.58 -8.24
CA SER A 176 -20.48 -10.64 -9.36
C SER A 176 -19.07 -10.11 -9.64
N LEU A 177 -18.21 -10.01 -8.61
CA LEU A 177 -16.82 -9.60 -8.78
C LEU A 177 -16.01 -10.68 -9.48
N TRP A 178 -16.26 -11.95 -9.17
CA TRP A 178 -15.57 -13.07 -9.80
C TRP A 178 -15.93 -13.21 -11.27
N TYR A 179 -17.20 -13.06 -11.63
CA TYR A 179 -17.61 -13.00 -13.04
C TYR A 179 -16.97 -11.81 -13.76
N ALA A 180 -16.92 -10.63 -13.13
CA ALA A 180 -16.28 -9.47 -13.75
C ALA A 180 -14.75 -9.66 -13.92
N MET A 181 -14.07 -10.35 -12.99
CA MET A 181 -12.65 -10.71 -13.14
C MET A 181 -12.43 -11.71 -14.29
N GLU A 182 -13.31 -12.70 -14.42
CA GLU A 182 -13.29 -13.63 -15.55
C GLU A 182 -13.51 -12.89 -16.88
N GLU A 183 -14.53 -12.03 -16.96
CA GLU A 183 -14.88 -11.28 -18.18
C GLU A 183 -13.77 -10.32 -18.62
N THR A 184 -13.15 -9.61 -17.67
CA THR A 184 -12.07 -8.65 -17.95
C THR A 184 -10.70 -9.30 -18.12
N GLY A 185 -10.54 -10.54 -17.70
CA GLY A 185 -9.24 -11.21 -17.62
C GLY A 185 -8.31 -10.69 -16.51
N VAL A 186 -8.80 -9.81 -15.62
CA VAL A 186 -8.03 -9.31 -14.47
C VAL A 186 -7.85 -10.43 -13.46
N VAL A 187 -6.59 -10.75 -13.14
CA VAL A 187 -6.27 -11.85 -12.23
C VAL A 187 -6.57 -11.48 -10.78
N TYR A 188 -7.14 -12.43 -10.05
CA TYR A 188 -7.32 -12.35 -8.60
C TYR A 188 -5.96 -12.38 -7.87
N GLY A 189 -5.55 -11.24 -7.32
CA GLY A 189 -4.33 -11.09 -6.54
C GLY A 189 -4.59 -11.19 -5.04
N MET A 190 -4.32 -12.34 -4.43
CA MET A 190 -4.46 -12.49 -2.99
C MET A 190 -3.26 -11.90 -2.24
N HIS A 191 -3.42 -10.70 -1.66
CA HIS A 191 -2.35 -10.03 -0.93
C HIS A 191 -2.79 -9.67 0.50
N PRO A 192 -2.07 -10.15 1.54
CA PRO A 192 -2.37 -9.77 2.91
C PRO A 192 -1.85 -8.36 3.17
N PHE A 193 -2.74 -7.36 3.10
CA PHE A 193 -2.42 -6.04 3.69
C PHE A 193 -2.47 -6.17 5.21
N PRO A 194 -1.41 -5.75 5.94
CA PRO A 194 -1.41 -5.76 7.39
C PRO A 194 -2.56 -4.89 7.93
N ALA A 195 -3.67 -5.52 8.33
CA ALA A 195 -4.68 -4.84 9.14
C ALA A 195 -4.25 -4.97 10.60
N MET A 196 -3.18 -4.28 10.97
CA MET A 196 -2.66 -4.30 12.35
C MET A 196 -3.81 -4.02 13.31
N GLY A 197 -4.04 -4.91 14.29
CA GLY A 197 -5.15 -4.76 15.24
C GLY A 197 -5.11 -3.47 16.07
N ALA A 198 -3.95 -2.79 16.10
CA ALA A 198 -3.80 -1.45 16.67
C ALA A 198 -4.54 -0.36 15.88
N LEU A 199 -4.84 -0.60 14.60
CA LEU A 199 -5.58 0.31 13.71
C LEU A 199 -7.07 -0.02 13.62
N THR A 200 -7.53 -1.10 14.29
CA THR A 200 -8.94 -1.44 14.40
C THR A 200 -9.73 -0.27 15.04
N PRO A 201 -10.75 0.27 14.38
CA PRO A 201 -11.62 1.29 14.96
C PRO A 201 -12.19 0.85 16.32
N SER A 202 -12.36 1.78 17.24
CA SER A 202 -12.92 1.50 18.57
C SER A 202 -14.33 0.89 18.50
N SER A 203 -15.10 1.20 17.46
CA SER A 203 -16.45 0.68 17.21
C SER A 203 -16.49 -0.81 16.82
N THR A 204 -15.37 -1.38 16.37
CA THR A 204 -15.27 -2.80 15.94
C THR A 204 -14.58 -3.70 16.97
N ARG A 205 -14.19 -3.17 18.13
CA ARG A 205 -13.71 -4.01 19.25
C ARG A 205 -14.91 -4.68 19.92
N VAL A 206 -15.09 -5.98 19.70
CA VAL A 206 -15.96 -6.80 20.54
C VAL A 206 -15.42 -6.71 21.96
N ARG A 207 -16.24 -6.22 22.90
CA ARG A 207 -15.91 -6.26 24.33
C ARG A 207 -15.86 -7.73 24.73
N SER A 208 -14.67 -8.23 25.05
CA SER A 208 -14.47 -9.48 25.79
C SER A 208 -15.00 -9.33 27.21
#